data_AF-A0AA51HBE9-F1
#
_entry.id   AF-A0AA51HBE9-F1
#
_cell.length_a   1.000
_cell.length_b   1.000
_cell.length_c   1.000
_cell.angle_alpha   90.00
_cell.angle_beta   90.00
_cell.angle_gamma   90.00
#
_symmetry.space_group_name_H-M   'P 1'
#
loop_
_entity.id
_entity.type
_entity.pdbx_description
1 polymer ?
#
loop_
_entity_poly.entity_id
_entity_poly.type
_entity_poly.pdbx_seq_one_letter_code
_entity_poly.pdbx_strand_id
1 'polypeptide(L)'
;MMKSLKDKVDSLKEFLNQFETNGDSAQFNVLSQISDILLEMTERIEDIENDQSEMNEYVTVLDENLGNIEDELYGFEEEEEEFNSYDYVDVLCEKCNEVLAIEKSLVHSDSEIICPNCRNLIDLKTIKNN
;
A
#
# COMPACT_ATOMS: atom_id res chain seq x y z
N MET A 1 -9.43 21.21 30.30
CA MET A 1 -8.37 21.14 29.29
C MET A 1 -7.33 20.15 29.81
N MET A 2 -6.98 19.13 29.03
CA MET A 2 -6.02 18.11 29.45
C MET A 2 -4.63 18.73 29.36
N LYS A 3 -3.88 18.79 30.47
CA LYS A 3 -2.52 19.34 30.49
C LYS A 3 -1.61 18.51 29.58
N SER A 4 -0.81 19.18 28.74
CA SER A 4 0.20 18.54 27.89
C SER A 4 1.24 17.82 28.76
N LEU A 5 2.04 16.93 28.16
CA LEU A 5 3.10 16.26 28.91
C LEU A 5 4.12 17.30 29.41
N LYS A 6 4.42 18.31 28.61
CA LYS A 6 5.23 19.48 28.97
C LYS A 6 4.65 20.24 30.17
N ASP A 7 3.36 20.57 30.15
CA ASP A 7 2.69 21.25 31.28
C ASP A 7 2.81 20.49 32.60
N LYS A 8 2.81 19.14 32.54
CA LYS A 8 2.97 18.28 33.72
C LYS A 8 4.40 18.30 34.23
N VAL A 9 5.40 18.28 33.34
CA VAL A 9 6.81 18.38 33.71
C VAL A 9 7.13 19.77 34.25
N ASP A 10 6.60 20.84 33.66
CA ASP A 10 6.74 22.21 34.17
C ASP A 10 6.11 22.35 35.56
N SER A 11 4.92 21.79 35.77
CA SER A 11 4.29 21.75 37.10
C SER A 11 5.15 21.01 38.13
N LEU A 12 5.82 19.92 37.74
CA LEU A 12 6.76 19.18 38.60
C LEU A 12 7.99 20.04 38.94
N LYS A 13 8.54 20.74 37.95
CA LYS A 13 9.71 21.62 38.12
C LYS A 13 9.42 22.78 39.06
N GLU A 14 8.26 23.42 38.90
CA GLU A 14 7.79 24.47 39.81
C GLU A 14 7.62 23.96 41.25
N PHE A 15 7.07 22.75 41.41
CA PHE A 15 6.91 22.12 42.72
C PHE A 15 8.26 21.80 43.37
N LEU A 16 9.23 21.28 42.61
CA LEU A 16 10.58 21.02 43.12
C LEU A 16 11.22 22.31 43.64
N ASN A 17 11.14 23.42 42.89
CA ASN A 17 11.70 24.71 43.31
C ASN A 17 11.10 25.24 44.63
N GLN A 18 9.88 24.83 45.00
CA GLN A 18 9.28 25.17 46.31
C GLN A 18 9.84 24.33 47.47
N PHE A 19 10.38 23.13 47.19
CA PHE A 19 10.93 22.20 48.19
C PHE A 19 12.39 22.47 48.56
N GLU A 20 13.14 23.21 47.73
CA GLU A 20 14.55 23.54 47.96
C GLU A 20 14.81 24.19 49.33
N THR A 21 13.81 24.82 49.94
CA THR A 21 13.94 25.55 51.21
C THR A 21 14.05 24.67 52.46
N ASN A 22 13.85 23.34 52.38
CA ASN A 22 13.63 22.48 53.56
C ASN A 22 14.66 21.37 53.83
N GLY A 23 15.73 21.24 53.04
CA GLY A 23 16.91 20.44 53.41
C GLY A 23 17.18 19.18 52.56
N ASP A 24 18.49 18.86 52.52
CA ASP A 24 19.21 17.82 51.79
C ASP A 24 19.44 18.04 50.27
N SER A 25 20.46 18.86 49.96
CA SER A 25 20.81 19.32 48.60
C SER A 25 21.06 18.21 47.57
N ALA A 26 21.48 17.01 47.99
CA ALA A 26 21.80 15.94 47.06
C ALA A 26 20.55 15.34 46.40
N GLN A 27 19.48 15.13 47.17
CA GLN A 27 18.22 14.58 46.68
C GLN A 27 17.50 15.59 45.77
N PHE A 28 17.49 16.86 46.18
CA PHE A 28 16.98 17.95 45.35
C PHE A 28 17.71 18.03 44.00
N ASN A 29 19.05 17.99 44.00
CA ASN A 29 19.85 18.02 42.77
C ASN A 29 19.54 16.86 41.82
N VAL A 30 19.31 15.65 42.34
CA VAL A 30 18.93 14.49 41.51
C VAL A 30 17.54 14.69 40.91
N LEU A 31 16.56 15.13 41.72
CA LEU A 31 15.20 15.36 41.24
C LEU A 31 15.13 16.50 40.21
N SER A 32 15.91 17.57 40.40
CA SER A 32 16.02 18.66 39.42
C SER A 32 16.57 18.15 38.09
N GLN A 33 17.66 17.36 38.12
CA GLN A 33 18.22 16.77 36.91
C GLN A 33 17.23 15.83 36.20
N ILE A 34 16.48 15.03 36.97
CA ILE A 34 15.42 14.18 36.41
C ILE A 34 14.34 15.05 35.73
N SER A 35 13.94 16.16 36.35
CA SER A 35 12.96 17.09 35.77
C SER A 35 13.46 17.73 34.48
N ASP A 36 14.75 18.06 34.39
CA ASP A 36 15.35 18.61 33.18
C ASP A 36 15.38 17.58 32.04
N ILE A 37 15.78 16.33 32.35
CA ILE A 37 15.74 15.23 31.38
C ILE A 37 14.31 14.99 30.88
N LEU A 38 13.33 15.01 31.79
CA LEU A 38 11.93 14.85 31.42
C LEU A 38 11.47 15.99 30.49
N LEU A 39 11.91 17.22 30.73
CA LEU A 39 11.55 18.36 29.87
C LEU A 39 12.12 18.19 28.47
N GLU A 40 13.40 17.82 28.35
CA GLU A 40 14.04 17.51 27.07
C GLU A 40 13.32 16.35 26.36
N MET A 41 12.93 15.30 27.09
CA MET A 41 12.15 14.20 26.54
C MET A 41 10.80 14.67 26.01
N THR A 42 10.10 15.57 26.72
CA THR A 42 8.81 16.09 26.25
C THR A 42 8.94 16.91 24.97
N GLU A 43 9.98 17.72 24.85
CA GLU A 43 10.23 18.51 23.64
C GLU A 43 10.54 17.61 22.45
N ARG A 44 11.39 16.60 22.64
CA ARG A 44 11.69 15.62 21.59
C ARG A 44 10.49 14.78 21.18
N ILE A 45 9.56 14.50 22.10
CA ILE A 45 8.32 13.80 21.78
C ILE A 45 7.42 14.70 20.93
N GLU A 46 7.28 15.99 21.27
CA GLU A 46 6.54 16.96 20.45
C GLU A 46 7.12 17.05 19.03
N ASP A 47 8.45 17.09 18.89
CA ASP A 47 9.12 17.09 17.58
C ASP A 47 8.77 15.82 16.78
N ILE A 48 8.82 14.65 17.41
CA ILE A 48 8.46 13.36 16.76
C ILE A 48 6.98 13.33 16.35
N GLU A 49 6.08 13.83 17.19
CA GLU A 49 4.65 13.89 16.88
C GLU A 49 4.38 14.79 15.67
N ASN A 50 5.09 15.92 15.57
CA ASN A 50 5.02 16.82 14.42
C ASN A 50 5.55 16.16 13.14
N ASP A 51 6.75 15.55 13.20
CA ASP A 51 7.35 14.83 12.07
C ASP A 51 6.44 13.68 11.59
N GLN A 52 5.83 12.96 12.53
CA GLN A 52 4.89 11.88 12.21
C GLN A 52 3.61 12.41 11.54
N SER A 53 3.11 13.57 11.98
CA SER A 53 1.97 14.21 11.34
C SER A 53 2.28 14.58 9.90
N GLU A 54 3.44 15.21 9.64
CA GLU A 54 3.88 15.56 8.29
C GLU A 54 4.04 14.29 7.42
N MET A 55 4.64 13.23 7.98
CA MET A 55 4.80 11.96 7.26
C MET A 55 3.47 11.32 6.90
N ASN A 56 2.45 11.39 7.77
CA ASN A 56 1.11 10.90 7.46
C ASN A 56 0.49 11.67 6.27
N GLU A 57 0.66 12.99 6.22
CA GLU A 57 0.20 13.80 5.09
C GLU A 57 0.87 13.36 3.78
N TYR A 58 2.19 13.15 3.79
CA TYR A 58 2.89 12.62 2.61
C TYR A 58 2.38 11.23 2.20
N VAL A 59 2.12 10.34 3.16
CA VAL A 59 1.59 8.99 2.88
C VAL A 59 0.20 9.07 2.25
N THR A 60 -0.68 9.96 2.74
CA THR A 60 -1.99 10.20 2.12
C THR A 60 -1.84 10.69 0.69
N VAL A 61 -0.93 11.63 0.42
CA VAL A 61 -0.67 12.11 -0.94
C VAL A 61 -0.12 11.00 -1.84
N LEU A 62 0.74 10.13 -1.32
CA LEU A 62 1.24 8.98 -2.07
C LEU A 62 0.13 7.99 -2.42
N ASP A 63 -0.76 7.70 -1.47
CA ASP A 63 -1.93 6.83 -1.68
C ASP A 63 -2.85 7.38 -2.77
N GLU A 64 -3.18 8.67 -2.70
CA GLU A 64 -3.99 9.35 -3.72
C GLU A 64 -3.33 9.31 -5.11
N ASN A 65 -2.02 9.54 -5.18
CA ASN A 65 -1.28 9.47 -6.44
C ASN A 65 -1.23 8.05 -7.02
N LEU A 66 -1.11 7.03 -6.18
CA LEU A 66 -1.16 5.64 -6.63
C LEU A 66 -2.54 5.29 -7.16
N GLY A 67 -3.62 5.71 -6.47
CA GLY A 67 -4.98 5.56 -6.96
C GLY A 67 -5.19 6.20 -8.34
N ASN A 68 -4.68 7.41 -8.55
CA ASN A 68 -4.75 8.06 -9.86
C ASN A 68 -4.01 7.28 -10.97
N ILE A 69 -2.84 6.69 -10.65
CA ILE A 69 -2.10 5.85 -11.60
C ILE A 69 -2.86 4.55 -11.89
N GLU A 70 -3.47 3.94 -10.86
CA GLU A 70 -4.32 2.76 -11.04
C GLU A 70 -5.51 3.07 -11.95
N ASP A 71 -6.17 4.21 -11.76
CA ASP A 71 -7.26 4.65 -12.64
C ASP A 71 -6.79 4.94 -14.07
N GLU A 72 -5.61 5.54 -14.26
CA GLU A 72 -5.07 5.79 -15.62
C GLU A 72 -4.69 4.49 -16.35
N LEU A 73 -4.21 3.48 -15.64
CA LEU A 73 -3.75 2.21 -16.22
C LEU A 73 -4.86 1.16 -16.35
N TYR A 74 -5.75 1.08 -15.36
CA TYR A 74 -6.76 0.03 -15.21
C TYR A 74 -8.20 0.57 -15.18
N GLY A 75 -8.41 1.88 -14.96
CA GLY A 75 -9.74 2.50 -14.86
C GLY A 75 -10.53 2.60 -16.18
N PHE A 76 -9.96 2.15 -17.30
CA PHE A 76 -10.67 1.98 -18.57
C PHE A 76 -11.17 0.54 -18.81
N GLU A 77 -10.89 -0.42 -17.92
CA GLU A 77 -11.33 -1.83 -18.05
C GLU A 77 -12.64 -2.14 -17.28
N GLU A 78 -13.33 -1.13 -16.73
CA GLU A 78 -14.64 -1.28 -16.04
C GLU A 78 -15.86 -0.89 -16.90
N GLU A 79 -15.70 -0.62 -18.20
CA GLU A 79 -16.83 -0.64 -19.15
C GLU A 79 -16.74 -1.89 -20.02
N GLU A 80 -17.52 -2.90 -19.63
CA GLU A 80 -18.06 -3.97 -20.49
C GLU A 80 -17.11 -4.55 -21.54
N GLU A 81 -16.34 -5.55 -21.14
CA GLU A 81 -16.50 -6.85 -21.77
C GLU A 81 -16.19 -7.87 -20.68
N GLU A 82 -17.24 -8.45 -20.13
CA GLU A 82 -17.17 -9.83 -19.65
C GLU A 82 -16.39 -10.57 -20.75
N PHE A 83 -15.09 -10.78 -20.55
CA PHE A 83 -14.28 -11.61 -21.41
C PHE A 83 -14.87 -13.00 -21.19
N ASN A 84 -15.97 -13.24 -21.90
CA ASN A 84 -16.79 -14.41 -21.79
C ASN A 84 -15.87 -15.52 -22.25
N SER A 85 -15.19 -16.15 -21.31
CA SER A 85 -14.38 -17.35 -21.59
C SER A 85 -15.23 -18.45 -22.23
N TYR A 86 -16.55 -18.27 -22.25
CA TYR A 86 -17.50 -19.03 -23.04
C TYR A 86 -17.44 -18.82 -24.55
N ASP A 87 -16.79 -17.78 -25.08
CA ASP A 87 -16.73 -17.49 -26.53
C ASP A 87 -15.44 -17.96 -27.20
N TYR A 88 -14.45 -18.42 -26.42
CA TYR A 88 -13.18 -18.92 -26.94
C TYR A 88 -12.96 -20.40 -26.58
N VAL A 89 -12.14 -21.09 -27.37
CA VAL A 89 -11.60 -22.44 -27.08
C VAL A 89 -10.09 -22.42 -27.19
N ASP A 90 -9.44 -23.13 -26.28
CA ASP A 90 -8.00 -23.35 -26.31
C ASP A 90 -7.66 -24.52 -27.23
N VAL A 91 -6.82 -24.25 -28.23
CA VAL A 91 -6.40 -25.21 -29.24
C VAL A 91 -4.89 -25.33 -29.24
N LEU A 92 -4.40 -26.55 -29.02
CA LEU A 92 -2.99 -26.85 -29.05
C LEU A 92 -2.51 -27.05 -30.50
N CYS A 93 -1.52 -26.28 -30.93
CA CYS A 93 -0.86 -26.51 -32.21
C CYS A 93 0.05 -27.74 -32.13
N GLU A 94 -0.26 -28.82 -32.86
CA GLU A 94 0.51 -30.07 -32.83
C GLU A 94 1.98 -29.96 -33.29
N LYS A 95 2.35 -28.86 -33.98
CA LYS A 95 3.71 -28.67 -34.50
C LYS A 95 4.64 -27.94 -33.53
N CYS A 96 4.13 -26.97 -32.78
CA CYS A 96 4.94 -26.13 -31.88
C CYS A 96 4.49 -26.19 -30.42
N ASN A 97 3.40 -26.91 -30.13
CA ASN A 97 2.79 -27.06 -28.82
C ASN A 97 2.37 -25.73 -28.16
N GLU A 98 2.17 -24.68 -28.96
CA GLU A 98 1.55 -23.46 -28.45
C GLU A 98 0.05 -23.59 -28.36
N VAL A 99 -0.50 -23.03 -27.29
CA VAL A 99 -1.94 -22.93 -27.06
C VAL A 99 -2.45 -21.66 -27.73
N LEU A 100 -3.45 -21.81 -28.60
CA LEU A 100 -4.12 -20.72 -29.30
C LEU A 100 -5.53 -20.58 -28.76
N ALA A 101 -5.91 -19.38 -28.33
CA ALA A 101 -7.29 -19.04 -28.03
C ALA A 101 -8.03 -18.66 -29.33
N ILE A 102 -9.08 -19.40 -29.68
CA ILE A 102 -9.84 -19.24 -30.94
C ILE A 102 -11.32 -19.05 -30.62
N GLU A 103 -11.98 -18.12 -31.30
CA GLU A 103 -13.42 -17.91 -31.15
C GLU A 103 -14.23 -19.17 -31.54
N LYS A 104 -15.19 -19.57 -30.71
CA LYS A 104 -16.08 -20.73 -30.95
C LYS A 104 -16.88 -20.60 -32.25
N SER A 105 -17.21 -19.39 -32.66
CA SER A 105 -17.86 -19.07 -33.93
C SER A 105 -17.07 -19.62 -35.14
N LEU A 106 -15.73 -19.62 -35.06
CA LEU A 106 -14.83 -20.06 -36.12
C LEU A 106 -14.66 -21.59 -36.14
N VAL A 107 -14.80 -22.27 -35.00
CA VAL A 107 -14.62 -23.73 -34.88
C VAL A 107 -15.66 -24.51 -35.69
N HIS A 108 -16.87 -23.99 -35.82
CA HIS A 108 -17.96 -24.63 -36.55
C HIS A 108 -17.99 -24.30 -38.06
N SER A 109 -17.07 -23.46 -38.54
CA SER A 109 -17.16 -22.84 -39.87
C SER A 109 -16.41 -23.57 -40.99
N ASP A 110 -15.96 -24.82 -40.80
CA ASP A 110 -15.13 -25.56 -41.76
C ASP A 110 -13.82 -24.82 -42.13
N SER A 111 -13.37 -23.90 -41.26
CA SER A 111 -12.24 -23.01 -41.52
C SER A 111 -10.91 -23.60 -41.05
N GLU A 112 -9.88 -23.44 -41.89
CA GLU A 112 -8.49 -23.67 -41.51
C GLU A 112 -7.89 -22.36 -40.98
N ILE A 113 -7.11 -22.43 -39.89
CA ILE A 113 -6.37 -21.28 -39.37
C ILE A 113 -4.87 -21.53 -39.46
N ILE A 114 -4.10 -20.43 -39.54
CA ILE A 114 -2.64 -20.48 -39.57
C ILE A 114 -2.13 -20.16 -38.17
N CYS A 115 -1.36 -21.07 -37.58
CA CYS A 115 -0.69 -20.83 -36.31
C CYS A 115 0.27 -19.62 -36.42
N PRO A 116 0.13 -18.57 -35.59
CA PRO A 116 0.98 -17.39 -35.66
C PRO A 116 2.45 -17.68 -35.29
N ASN A 117 2.70 -18.70 -34.44
CA ASN A 117 4.05 -19.06 -34.02
C ASN A 117 4.82 -19.83 -35.10
N CYS A 118 4.25 -20.91 -35.64
CA CYS A 118 4.98 -21.82 -36.55
C CYS A 118 4.45 -21.86 -37.99
N ARG A 119 3.43 -21.04 -38.30
CA ARG A 119 2.76 -20.94 -39.60
C ARG A 119 2.17 -22.25 -40.13
N ASN A 120 1.91 -23.21 -39.25
CA ASN A 120 1.23 -24.46 -39.60
C ASN A 120 -0.27 -24.23 -39.78
N LEU A 121 -0.88 -24.93 -40.75
CA LEU A 121 -2.33 -24.98 -40.89
C LEU A 121 -2.92 -25.91 -39.82
N ILE A 122 -3.97 -25.44 -39.13
CA ILE A 122 -4.70 -26.18 -38.11
C ILE A 122 -6.14 -26.35 -38.60
N ASP A 123 -6.60 -27.60 -38.67
CA ASP A 123 -7.98 -27.94 -39.02
C ASP A 123 -8.85 -28.00 -37.75
N LEU A 124 -9.81 -27.09 -37.67
CA LEU A 124 -10.69 -26.93 -36.51
C LEU A 124 -11.77 -28.02 -36.41
N LYS A 125 -11.99 -28.84 -37.45
CA LYS A 125 -13.01 -29.92 -37.45
C LYS A 125 -12.69 -31.05 -36.47
N THR A 126 -11.42 -31.22 -36.12
CA THR A 126 -10.92 -32.37 -35.35
C THR A 126 -10.95 -32.16 -33.84
N ILE A 127 -11.26 -30.93 -33.41
CA ILE A 127 -11.15 -30.50 -32.02
C ILE A 127 -12.48 -30.82 -31.33
N LYS A 128 -12.50 -31.90 -30.54
CA LYS A 128 -13.66 -32.27 -29.74
C LYS A 128 -13.69 -31.44 -28.48
N ASN A 129 -14.75 -30.64 -28.32
CA ASN A 129 -15.09 -29.99 -27.06
C ASN A 129 -15.17 -31.06 -25.95
N ASN A 130 -14.36 -30.90 -24.89
CA ASN A 130 -14.57 -31.61 -23.62
C ASN A 130 -15.44 -30.75 -22.72
#